data_AF-A0A6N6KD58-F1
#
_entry.id   AF-A0A6N6KD58-F1
#
_cell.length_a   1.000
_cell.length_b   1.000
_cell.length_c   1.000
_cell.angle_alpha   90.00
_cell.angle_beta   90.00
_cell.angle_gamma   90.00
#
_symmetry.space_group_name_H-M   'P 1'
#
loop_
_entity.id
_entity.type
_entity.pdbx_description
1 polymer ?
#
loop_
_entity_poly.entity_id
_entity_poly.type
_entity_poly.pdbx_seq_one_letter_code
_entity_poly.pdbx_strand_id
1 'polypeptide(L)'
;MSAQKKADCDQLTIRFNGLIDSGETDQLFFEVSNVMYTGSLYYYPGFLLLNEQGDTIAREEVKYYGIGTSFQTHLLELTDDISFPFVGRLELFGSYYSKKFCSFPIEIEEAEYVSLEEVEREVVKVALNYAGDHVVIDLGGNDITSEYLEYHFNLTNVQGQEVYTGEIDTDIFFIPVDLLGGAGSYYISVWDGINKKLLPTRHFLIE
;
A
#
# COMPACT_ATOMS: atom_id res chain seq x y z
N MET A 1 26.18 9.50 -2.97
CA MET A 1 24.71 9.46 -2.78
C MET A 1 24.42 9.51 -1.29
N SER A 2 23.74 10.55 -0.82
CA SER A 2 23.36 10.69 0.60
C SER A 2 22.41 9.57 1.06
N ALA A 3 22.37 9.31 2.37
CA ALA A 3 21.27 8.55 2.97
C ALA A 3 19.94 9.22 2.60
N GLN A 4 18.92 8.41 2.31
CA GLN A 4 17.56 8.90 2.07
C GLN A 4 17.00 9.40 3.41
N LYS A 5 16.30 10.54 3.41
CA LYS A 5 15.87 11.16 4.67
C LYS A 5 14.67 10.41 5.22
N LYS A 6 14.49 10.39 6.54
CA LYS A 6 13.30 9.80 7.19
C LYS A 6 11.98 10.27 6.55
N ALA A 7 11.90 11.55 6.22
CA ALA A 7 10.74 12.15 5.55
C ALA A 7 10.38 11.50 4.20
N ASP A 8 11.34 10.86 3.53
CA ASP A 8 11.12 10.15 2.26
C ASP A 8 10.41 8.80 2.50
N CYS A 9 10.67 8.16 3.65
CA CYS A 9 10.06 6.90 4.05
C CYS A 9 8.61 7.07 4.49
N ASP A 10 8.33 8.21 5.15
CA ASP A 10 7.01 8.60 5.64
C ASP A 10 5.98 8.78 4.47
N GLN A 11 6.49 8.96 3.24
CA GLN A 11 5.68 9.11 2.02
C GLN A 11 5.31 7.80 1.32
N LEU A 12 5.92 6.68 1.70
CA LEU A 12 5.56 5.38 1.13
C LEU A 12 4.19 4.94 1.63
N THR A 13 3.40 4.32 0.76
CA THR A 13 2.16 3.66 1.12
C THR A 13 2.41 2.17 1.11
N ILE A 14 2.21 1.50 2.24
CA ILE A 14 2.49 0.07 2.41
C ILE A 14 1.21 -0.60 2.91
N ARG A 15 0.75 -1.61 2.17
CA ARG A 15 -0.44 -2.39 2.50
C ARG A 15 -0.03 -3.86 2.62
N PHE A 16 -0.30 -4.47 3.76
CA PHE A 16 -0.23 -5.92 3.92
C PHE A 16 -1.56 -6.54 3.45
N ASN A 17 -1.49 -7.58 2.63
CA ASN A 17 -2.67 -8.25 2.07
C ASN A 17 -2.89 -9.66 2.62
N GLY A 18 -1.85 -10.32 3.14
CA GLY A 18 -1.94 -11.67 3.69
C GLY A 18 -0.79 -12.58 3.29
N LEU A 19 -1.05 -13.88 3.31
CA LEU A 19 -0.14 -14.93 2.87
C LEU A 19 -0.51 -15.42 1.47
N ILE A 20 0.51 -15.78 0.70
CA ILE A 20 0.36 -16.49 -0.58
C ILE A 20 1.01 -17.87 -0.42
N ASP A 21 0.25 -18.91 -0.75
CA ASP A 21 0.79 -20.26 -0.92
C ASP A 21 1.45 -20.36 -2.30
N SER A 22 2.78 -20.41 -2.32
CA SER A 22 3.56 -20.58 -3.55
C SER A 22 3.85 -22.05 -3.89
N GLY A 23 3.42 -22.99 -3.04
CA GLY A 23 3.67 -24.43 -3.14
C GLY A 23 5.03 -24.90 -2.62
N GLU A 24 6.03 -24.01 -2.50
CA GLU A 24 7.34 -24.33 -1.92
C GLU A 24 7.50 -23.74 -0.52
N THR A 25 7.26 -22.44 -0.40
CA THR A 25 7.33 -21.67 0.85
C THR A 25 6.22 -20.62 0.86
N ASP A 26 5.66 -20.36 2.02
CA ASP A 26 4.66 -19.31 2.16
C ASP A 26 5.31 -17.93 2.00
N GLN A 27 4.59 -17.01 1.36
CA GLN A 27 5.07 -15.65 1.11
C GLN A 27 4.15 -14.62 1.75
N LEU A 28 4.73 -13.62 2.41
CA LEU A 28 3.99 -12.44 2.85
C LEU A 28 3.80 -11.50 1.66
N PHE A 29 2.55 -11.09 1.45
CA PHE A 29 2.18 -10.24 0.34
C PHE A 29 1.92 -8.81 0.78
N PHE A 30 2.76 -7.91 0.28
CA PHE A 30 2.61 -6.48 0.41
C PHE A 30 2.32 -5.83 -0.94
N GLU A 31 1.55 -4.76 -0.92
CA GLU A 31 1.51 -3.79 -2.01
C GLU A 31 2.14 -2.49 -1.53
N VAL A 32 3.03 -1.92 -2.35
CA VAL A 32 3.74 -0.68 -2.01
C VAL A 32 3.61 0.33 -3.12
N SER A 33 3.33 1.58 -2.76
CA SER A 33 3.26 2.72 -3.66
C SER A 33 4.18 3.83 -3.17
N ASN A 34 4.80 4.52 -4.12
CA ASN A 34 5.67 5.67 -3.91
C ASN A 34 5.08 6.95 -4.53
N VAL A 35 3.75 7.06 -4.63
CA VAL A 35 3.07 8.17 -5.33
C VAL A 35 3.37 9.55 -4.73
N MET A 36 3.48 9.63 -3.40
CA MET A 36 3.69 10.90 -2.69
C MET A 36 5.15 11.37 -2.71
N TYR A 37 6.06 10.54 -3.22
CA TYR A 37 7.48 10.78 -3.10
C TYR A 37 8.03 11.64 -4.23
N THR A 38 8.73 12.71 -3.84
CA THR A 38 9.23 13.74 -4.77
C THR A 38 10.75 13.67 -5.01
N GLY A 39 11.44 12.70 -4.39
CA GLY A 39 12.88 12.55 -4.48
C GLY A 39 13.36 11.52 -5.50
N SER A 40 14.56 10.97 -5.28
CA SER A 40 15.15 9.92 -6.13
C SER A 40 14.58 8.53 -5.85
N LEU A 41 14.22 7.82 -6.92
CA LEU A 41 13.64 6.46 -6.89
C LEU A 41 14.41 5.51 -5.96
N TYR A 42 13.69 4.62 -5.27
CA TYR A 42 14.26 3.51 -4.51
C TYR A 42 14.80 2.44 -5.47
N TYR A 43 16.01 2.63 -6.00
CA TYR A 43 16.55 1.73 -7.03
C TYR A 43 16.85 0.33 -6.49
N TYR A 44 16.42 -0.68 -7.25
CA TYR A 44 16.57 -2.11 -6.93
C TYR A 44 16.11 -2.43 -5.50
N PRO A 45 14.83 -2.15 -5.19
CA PRO A 45 14.29 -2.24 -3.85
C PRO A 45 14.15 -3.70 -3.44
N GLY A 46 14.35 -3.97 -2.16
CA GLY A 46 14.08 -5.26 -1.55
C GLY A 46 13.68 -5.10 -0.09
N PHE A 47 12.66 -5.81 0.33
CA PHE A 47 12.17 -5.82 1.69
C PHE A 47 12.67 -7.00 2.53
N LEU A 48 13.03 -6.72 3.79
CA LEU A 48 13.23 -7.71 4.84
C LEU A 48 12.19 -7.53 5.94
N LEU A 49 11.60 -8.61 6.42
CA LEU A 49 10.84 -8.63 7.66
C LEU A 49 11.73 -9.16 8.78
N LEU A 50 11.89 -8.37 9.84
CA LEU A 50 12.67 -8.72 11.02
C LEU A 50 11.76 -8.86 12.25
N ASN A 51 12.03 -9.85 13.11
CA ASN A 51 11.40 -9.93 14.43
C ASN A 51 12.00 -8.88 15.41
N GLU A 52 11.50 -8.84 16.64
CA GLU A 52 12.01 -7.92 17.67
C GLU A 52 13.48 -8.17 18.06
N GLN A 53 13.98 -9.39 17.86
CA GLN A 53 15.38 -9.76 18.11
C GLN A 53 16.31 -9.34 16.95
N GLY A 54 15.75 -8.93 15.81
CA GLY A 54 16.47 -8.54 14.61
C GLY A 54 16.79 -9.69 13.65
N ASP A 55 16.25 -10.89 13.90
CA ASP A 55 16.38 -12.03 13.00
C ASP A 55 15.48 -11.84 11.78
N THR A 56 15.94 -12.31 10.61
CA THR A 56 15.15 -12.24 9.38
C THR A 56 14.13 -13.36 9.33
N ILE A 57 12.86 -12.98 9.28
CA ILE A 57 11.72 -13.90 9.20
C ILE A 57 11.25 -14.08 7.76
N ALA A 58 11.32 -13.01 6.96
CA ALA A 58 10.97 -13.07 5.55
C ALA A 58 11.85 -12.14 4.72
N ARG A 59 12.05 -12.49 3.44
CA ARG A 59 12.89 -11.73 2.51
C ARG A 59 12.33 -11.74 1.11
N GLU A 60 12.35 -10.58 0.46
CA GLU A 60 12.01 -10.44 -0.95
C GLU A 60 13.20 -10.75 -1.87
N GLU A 61 12.94 -11.38 -3.00
CA GLU A 61 13.87 -11.40 -4.13
C GLU A 61 13.75 -10.09 -4.94
N VAL A 62 14.85 -9.37 -5.11
CA VAL A 62 14.85 -8.07 -5.81
C VAL A 62 14.56 -8.25 -7.31
N LYS A 63 13.35 -7.88 -7.73
CA LYS A 63 12.89 -7.99 -9.12
C LYS A 63 12.70 -6.63 -9.80
N TYR A 64 12.51 -5.57 -9.03
CA TYR A 64 12.12 -4.26 -9.54
C TYR A 64 13.32 -3.35 -9.78
N TYR A 65 13.23 -2.47 -10.78
CA TYR A 65 14.19 -1.38 -10.94
C TYR A 65 13.97 -0.27 -9.90
N GLY A 66 12.72 -0.09 -9.45
CA GLY A 66 12.34 0.82 -8.39
C GLY A 66 10.86 0.71 -8.03
N ILE A 67 10.47 1.30 -6.90
CA ILE A 67 9.08 1.33 -6.43
C ILE A 67 8.30 2.37 -7.25
N GLY A 68 7.25 1.94 -7.93
CA GLY A 68 6.40 2.77 -8.79
C GLY A 68 5.45 3.69 -8.01
N THR A 69 4.71 4.52 -8.75
CA THR A 69 3.67 5.39 -8.18
C THR A 69 2.40 4.60 -7.89
N SER A 70 1.98 3.67 -8.76
CA SER A 70 0.88 2.75 -8.47
C SER A 70 1.30 1.68 -7.47
N PHE A 71 0.33 1.03 -6.83
CA PHE A 71 0.59 -0.13 -5.97
C PHE A 71 1.26 -1.25 -6.75
N GLN A 72 2.47 -1.58 -6.33
CA GLN A 72 3.28 -2.67 -6.86
C GLN A 72 3.30 -3.83 -5.87
N THR A 73 3.10 -5.05 -6.38
CA THR A 73 3.23 -6.29 -5.63
C THR A 73 4.66 -6.48 -5.11
N HIS A 74 4.80 -6.82 -3.83
CA HIS A 74 6.05 -7.21 -3.19
C HIS A 74 5.80 -8.50 -2.39
N LEU A 75 6.49 -9.59 -2.75
CA LEU A 75 6.34 -10.90 -2.12
C LEU A 75 7.62 -11.21 -1.33
N LEU A 76 7.48 -11.37 -0.02
CA LEU A 76 8.58 -11.75 0.87
C LEU A 76 8.44 -13.23 1.21
N GLU A 77 9.42 -14.03 0.79
CA GLU A 77 9.48 -15.45 1.11
C GLU A 77 9.81 -15.65 2.58
N LEU A 78 9.05 -16.48 3.29
CA LEU A 78 9.35 -16.84 4.67
C LEU A 78 10.62 -17.68 4.74
N THR A 79 11.57 -17.24 5.56
CA THR A 79 12.83 -17.93 5.82
C THR A 79 12.85 -18.65 7.16
N ASP A 80 11.87 -18.36 8.01
CA ASP A 80 11.64 -18.98 9.32
C ASP A 80 10.14 -19.02 9.63
N ASP A 81 9.76 -19.78 10.66
CA ASP A 81 8.37 -19.84 11.12
C ASP A 81 7.91 -18.47 11.65
N ILE A 82 6.72 -18.04 11.25
CA ILE A 82 6.06 -16.82 11.74
C ILE A 82 4.86 -17.20 12.61
N SER A 83 4.66 -16.47 13.69
CA SER A 83 3.47 -16.59 14.54
C SER A 83 2.78 -15.25 14.67
N PHE A 84 1.46 -15.27 14.74
CA PHE A 84 0.61 -14.09 14.85
C PHE A 84 -0.05 -14.01 16.25
N PRO A 85 -0.19 -12.82 16.85
CA PRO A 85 0.20 -11.52 16.32
C PRO A 85 1.73 -11.39 16.20
N PHE A 86 2.19 -10.81 15.08
CA PHE A 86 3.59 -10.59 14.79
C PHE A 86 3.93 -9.12 15.02
N VAL A 87 4.95 -8.85 15.83
CA VAL A 87 5.50 -7.51 16.04
C VAL A 87 6.95 -7.50 15.57
N GLY A 88 7.30 -6.52 14.75
CA GLY A 88 8.64 -6.46 14.19
C GLY A 88 8.90 -5.22 13.36
N ARG A 89 9.79 -5.36 12.37
CA ARG A 89 10.18 -4.28 11.46
C ARG A 89 10.22 -4.75 10.03
N LEU A 90 9.60 -3.97 9.15
CA LEU A 90 9.80 -4.07 7.70
C LEU A 90 10.94 -3.12 7.31
N GLU A 91 12.03 -3.65 6.76
CA GLU A 91 13.17 -2.85 6.31
C GLU A 91 13.23 -2.81 4.79
N LEU A 92 13.23 -1.60 4.22
CA LEU A 92 13.43 -1.37 2.80
C LEU A 92 14.91 -1.12 2.53
N PHE A 93 15.49 -1.92 1.65
CA PHE A 93 16.82 -1.72 1.10
C PHE A 93 16.77 -1.36 -0.37
N GLY A 94 17.86 -0.79 -0.88
CA GLY A 94 18.11 -0.64 -2.30
C GLY A 94 19.44 -1.22 -2.73
N SER A 95 19.68 -1.14 -4.05
CA SER A 95 20.92 -1.62 -4.67
C SER A 95 21.23 -3.06 -4.26
N TYR A 96 20.24 -3.95 -4.38
CA TYR A 96 20.36 -5.37 -4.04
C TYR A 96 20.78 -5.61 -2.59
N TYR A 97 20.06 -5.02 -1.63
CA TYR A 97 20.33 -5.11 -0.19
C TYR A 97 21.65 -4.47 0.29
N SER A 98 22.40 -3.75 -0.56
CA SER A 98 23.65 -3.11 -0.14
C SER A 98 23.47 -1.83 0.67
N LYS A 99 22.28 -1.21 0.60
CA LYS A 99 21.98 0.03 1.34
C LYS A 99 20.58 -0.02 1.94
N LYS A 100 20.49 0.15 3.26
CA LYS A 100 19.21 0.39 3.92
C LYS A 100 18.68 1.80 3.63
N PHE A 101 17.42 1.90 3.24
CA PHE A 101 16.72 3.17 3.04
C PHE A 101 15.79 3.47 4.20
N CYS A 102 14.84 2.58 4.47
CA CYS A 102 13.76 2.82 5.41
C CYS A 102 13.62 1.65 6.38
N SER A 103 13.01 1.93 7.53
CA SER A 103 12.60 0.88 8.44
C SER A 103 11.33 1.31 9.17
N PHE A 104 10.36 0.42 9.10
CA PHE A 104 8.98 0.65 9.51
C PHE A 104 8.68 -0.33 10.65
N PRO A 105 8.33 0.13 11.87
CA PRO A 105 7.60 -0.75 12.78
C PRO A 105 6.35 -1.29 12.08
N ILE A 106 6.10 -2.58 12.28
CA ILE A 106 4.93 -3.27 11.74
C ILE A 106 4.37 -4.22 12.80
N GLU A 107 3.05 -4.23 12.87
CA GLU A 107 2.25 -5.17 13.64
C GLU A 107 1.28 -5.87 12.69
N ILE A 108 1.28 -7.20 12.71
CA ILE A 108 0.39 -8.03 11.89
C ILE A 108 -0.39 -8.89 12.87
N GLU A 109 -1.64 -8.54 13.12
CA GLU A 109 -2.50 -9.23 14.10
C GLU A 109 -2.80 -10.68 13.68
N GLU A 110 -3.10 -10.86 12.40
CA GLU A 110 -3.37 -12.13 11.77
C GLU A 110 -3.02 -12.05 10.28
N ALA A 111 -2.84 -13.21 9.63
CA ALA A 111 -2.67 -13.30 8.20
C ALA A 111 -3.52 -14.44 7.65
N GLU A 112 -4.38 -14.12 6.70
CA GLU A 112 -5.14 -15.10 5.93
C GLU A 112 -4.43 -15.40 4.61
N TYR A 113 -4.67 -16.59 4.07
CA TYR A 113 -4.24 -16.89 2.71
C TYR A 113 -5.15 -16.17 1.71
N VAL A 114 -4.54 -15.46 0.77
CA VAL A 114 -5.25 -14.69 -0.26
C VAL A 114 -4.86 -15.14 -1.66
N SER A 115 -5.70 -14.83 -2.64
CA SER A 115 -5.36 -15.02 -4.05
C SER A 115 -4.67 -13.77 -4.60
N LEU A 116 -3.43 -13.92 -5.06
CA LEU A 116 -2.68 -12.82 -5.68
C LEU A 116 -3.46 -12.20 -6.85
N GLU A 117 -4.05 -13.05 -7.69
CA GLU A 117 -4.84 -12.63 -8.85
C GLU A 117 -6.10 -11.83 -8.46
N GLU A 118 -6.73 -12.16 -7.33
CA GLU A 118 -7.91 -11.41 -6.85
C GLU A 118 -7.52 -10.04 -6.32
N VAL A 119 -6.42 -9.92 -5.59
CA VAL A 119 -5.93 -8.64 -5.07
C VAL A 119 -5.41 -7.76 -6.22
N GLU A 120 -4.68 -8.32 -7.18
CA GLU A 120 -4.19 -7.57 -8.34
C GLU A 120 -5.33 -7.08 -9.24
N ARG A 121 -6.48 -7.77 -9.25
CA ARG A 121 -7.71 -7.34 -9.94
C ARG A 121 -8.53 -6.29 -9.20
N GLU A 122 -8.14 -5.89 -8.00
CA GLU A 122 -8.83 -4.82 -7.30
C GLU A 122 -8.77 -3.52 -8.11
N VAL A 123 -9.93 -3.07 -8.58
CA VAL A 123 -10.07 -1.85 -9.38
C VAL A 123 -9.83 -0.60 -8.53
N VAL A 124 -10.12 -0.66 -7.23
CA VAL A 124 -9.94 0.45 -6.29
C VAL A 124 -9.14 -0.05 -5.11
N LYS A 125 -7.90 0.44 -5.01
CA LYS A 125 -7.00 0.21 -3.88
C LYS A 125 -6.94 1.47 -3.04
N VAL A 126 -7.07 1.31 -1.72
CA VAL A 126 -7.16 2.43 -0.79
C VAL A 126 -6.30 2.10 0.42
N ALA A 127 -5.36 2.98 0.75
CA ALA A 127 -4.56 2.86 1.96
C ALA A 127 -4.05 4.23 2.42
N LEU A 128 -3.60 4.31 3.66
CA LEU A 128 -2.86 5.47 4.14
C LEU A 128 -1.40 5.37 3.73
N ASN A 129 -0.75 6.50 3.46
CA ASN A 129 0.70 6.54 3.49
C ASN A 129 1.21 6.22 4.90
N TYR A 130 2.50 5.93 5.02
CA TYR A 130 3.08 5.43 6.26
C TYR A 130 2.99 6.43 7.42
N ALA A 131 3.04 7.74 7.14
CA ALA A 131 2.81 8.76 8.16
C ALA A 131 1.35 8.88 8.63
N GLY A 132 0.40 8.28 7.91
CA GLY A 132 -1.02 8.37 8.21
C GLY A 132 -1.63 9.75 7.93
N ASP A 133 -0.97 10.61 7.16
CA ASP A 133 -1.41 11.98 6.90
C ASP A 133 -2.09 12.16 5.53
N HIS A 134 -2.03 11.14 4.66
CA HIS A 134 -2.72 11.10 3.37
C HIS A 134 -3.39 9.74 3.13
N VAL A 135 -4.63 9.78 2.65
CA VAL A 135 -5.30 8.63 2.02
C VAL A 135 -4.88 8.59 0.56
N VAL A 136 -4.41 7.44 0.09
CA VAL A 136 -4.08 7.17 -1.32
C VAL A 136 -5.16 6.27 -1.91
N ILE A 137 -5.70 6.68 -3.05
CA ILE A 137 -6.70 5.96 -3.84
C ILE A 137 -6.07 5.69 -5.21
N ASP A 138 -5.89 4.42 -5.55
CA ASP A 138 -5.34 3.99 -6.84
C ASP A 138 -6.42 3.22 -7.60
N LEU A 139 -6.71 3.66 -8.82
CA LEU A 139 -7.67 3.04 -9.74
C LEU A 139 -7.03 1.99 -10.67
N GLY A 140 -5.79 1.59 -10.37
CA GLY A 140 -5.15 0.39 -10.91
C GLY A 140 -4.43 0.60 -12.24
N GLY A 141 -4.02 1.83 -12.58
CA GLY A 141 -3.25 2.12 -13.80
C GLY A 141 -3.84 1.48 -15.05
N ASN A 142 -5.18 1.36 -15.10
CA ASN A 142 -5.86 1.00 -16.33
C ASN A 142 -5.35 1.97 -17.41
N ASP A 143 -5.28 1.55 -18.66
CA ASP A 143 -4.81 2.37 -19.78
C ASP A 143 -5.85 3.50 -20.07
N ILE A 144 -6.16 4.34 -19.06
CA ILE A 144 -7.21 5.34 -19.10
C ILE A 144 -6.59 6.59 -19.67
N THR A 145 -6.65 6.71 -21.00
CA THR A 145 -6.46 7.99 -21.65
C THR A 145 -7.41 9.00 -20.97
N SER A 146 -6.86 10.10 -20.46
CA SER A 146 -7.51 11.17 -19.68
C SER A 146 -8.78 11.78 -20.28
N GLU A 147 -9.18 11.37 -21.48
CA GLU A 147 -10.35 11.88 -22.20
C GLU A 147 -11.68 11.20 -21.81
N TYR A 148 -11.68 10.17 -20.95
CA TYR A 148 -12.89 9.43 -20.58
C TYR A 148 -13.09 9.16 -19.07
N LEU A 149 -12.29 9.76 -18.19
CA LEU A 149 -12.44 9.53 -16.74
C LEU A 149 -13.71 10.21 -16.21
N GLU A 150 -14.75 9.41 -15.97
CA GLU A 150 -15.96 9.82 -15.23
C GLU A 150 -16.03 9.08 -13.88
N TYR A 151 -14.91 9.03 -13.14
CA TYR A 151 -14.91 8.45 -11.81
C TYR A 151 -15.27 9.50 -10.77
N HIS A 152 -16.30 9.23 -9.99
CA HIS A 152 -16.70 10.05 -8.85
C HIS A 152 -16.55 9.22 -7.58
N PHE A 153 -16.15 9.83 -6.48
CA PHE A 153 -16.09 9.12 -5.21
C PHE A 153 -16.78 9.90 -4.09
N ASN A 154 -17.25 9.13 -3.12
CA ASN A 154 -17.83 9.63 -1.88
C ASN A 154 -17.16 8.94 -0.70
N LEU A 155 -16.66 9.75 0.24
CA LEU A 155 -16.17 9.32 1.52
C LEU A 155 -17.20 9.61 2.60
N THR A 156 -17.53 8.57 3.35
CA THR A 156 -18.46 8.63 4.48
C THR A 156 -17.80 8.14 5.75
N ASN A 157 -18.22 8.67 6.90
CA ASN A 157 -17.85 8.11 8.20
C ASN A 157 -18.79 6.95 8.59
N VAL A 158 -18.54 6.31 9.74
CA VAL A 158 -19.37 5.21 10.27
C VAL A 158 -20.85 5.56 10.51
N GLN A 159 -21.19 6.85 10.59
CA GLN A 159 -22.58 7.31 10.70
C GLN A 159 -23.25 7.50 9.34
N GLY A 160 -22.54 7.23 8.25
CA GLY A 160 -22.99 7.47 6.87
C GLY A 160 -22.99 8.95 6.48
N GLN A 161 -22.35 9.82 7.26
CA GLN A 161 -22.22 11.23 6.91
C GLN A 161 -21.13 11.39 5.86
N GLU A 162 -21.46 12.08 4.77
CA GLU A 162 -20.48 12.49 3.77
C GLU A 162 -19.46 13.45 4.39
N VAL A 163 -18.19 13.09 4.33
CA VAL A 163 -17.07 13.90 4.82
C VAL A 163 -16.28 14.52 3.68
N TYR A 164 -16.27 13.87 2.50
CA TYR A 164 -15.54 14.35 1.34
C TYR A 164 -16.10 13.72 0.06
N THR A 165 -16.16 14.48 -1.02
CA THR A 165 -16.52 14.00 -2.36
C THR A 165 -15.59 14.61 -3.39
N GLY A 166 -15.42 13.92 -4.52
CA GLY A 166 -14.59 14.42 -5.59
C GLY A 166 -14.70 13.62 -6.88
N GLU A 167 -13.99 14.10 -7.88
CA GLU A 167 -13.78 13.45 -9.16
C GLU A 167 -12.35 12.92 -9.19
N ILE A 168 -12.13 11.75 -9.80
CA ILE A 168 -10.82 11.16 -10.00
C ILE A 168 -10.47 11.32 -11.48
N ASP A 169 -9.63 12.30 -11.78
CA ASP A 169 -9.17 12.69 -13.12
C ASP A 169 -7.77 12.16 -13.45
N THR A 170 -7.19 11.37 -12.55
CA THR A 170 -5.88 10.74 -12.65
C THR A 170 -5.94 9.31 -12.11
N ASP A 171 -5.03 8.43 -12.51
CA ASP A 171 -5.05 7.03 -12.05
C ASP A 171 -4.86 6.88 -10.55
N ILE A 172 -4.24 7.87 -9.91
CA ILE A 172 -3.95 7.88 -8.48
C ILE A 172 -4.29 9.25 -7.90
N PHE A 173 -5.10 9.24 -6.85
CA PHE A 173 -5.56 10.41 -6.14
C PHE A 173 -5.18 10.30 -4.67
N PHE A 174 -4.90 11.43 -4.02
CA PHE A 174 -4.60 11.45 -2.59
C PHE A 174 -5.29 12.59 -1.86
N ILE A 175 -5.69 12.32 -0.61
CA ILE A 175 -6.48 13.24 0.22
C ILE A 175 -5.75 13.45 1.54
N PRO A 176 -5.37 14.70 1.86
CA PRO A 176 -4.89 15.04 3.19
C PRO A 176 -5.92 14.67 4.27
N VAL A 177 -5.49 13.94 5.30
CA VAL A 177 -6.36 13.42 6.37
C VAL A 177 -7.03 14.53 7.18
N ASP A 178 -6.42 15.70 7.27
CA ASP A 178 -6.99 16.89 7.94
C ASP A 178 -8.28 17.39 7.27
N LEU A 179 -8.50 17.09 5.99
CA LEU A 179 -9.75 17.38 5.28
C LEU A 179 -10.89 16.42 5.66
N LEU A 180 -10.58 15.24 6.23
CA LEU A 180 -11.57 14.21 6.56
C LEU A 180 -12.13 14.33 7.99
N GLY A 181 -11.66 15.30 8.75
CA GLY A 181 -12.10 15.56 10.13
C GLY A 181 -11.34 14.78 11.21
N GLY A 182 -10.23 14.11 10.87
CA GLY A 182 -9.31 13.47 11.80
C GLY A 182 -9.41 11.95 11.87
N ALA A 183 -9.06 11.39 13.03
CA ALA A 183 -9.08 9.94 13.27
C ALA A 183 -10.50 9.36 13.26
N GLY A 184 -10.65 8.16 12.73
CA GLY A 184 -11.93 7.48 12.61
C GLY A 184 -11.95 6.38 11.55
N SER A 185 -13.08 5.68 11.47
CA SER A 185 -13.35 4.69 10.43
C SER A 185 -14.17 5.32 9.30
N TYR A 186 -13.73 5.04 8.08
CA TYR A 186 -14.24 5.67 6.86
C TYR A 186 -14.54 4.62 5.80
N TYR A 187 -15.50 4.95 4.94
CA TYR A 187 -15.88 4.17 3.76
C TYR A 187 -15.77 5.03 2.52
N ILE A 188 -15.09 4.52 1.49
CA ILE A 188 -15.04 5.13 0.17
C ILE A 188 -15.80 4.29 -0.84
N SER A 189 -16.75 4.94 -1.49
CA SER A 189 -17.54 4.40 -2.59
C SER A 189 -17.13 5.12 -3.87
N VAL A 190 -16.72 4.37 -4.90
CA VAL A 190 -16.32 4.92 -6.20
C VAL A 190 -17.34 4.53 -7.26
N TRP A 191 -17.90 5.52 -7.95
CA TRP A 191 -18.78 5.37 -9.09
C TRP A 191 -17.98 5.45 -10.38
N ASP A 192 -18.07 4.41 -11.20
CA ASP A 192 -17.54 4.34 -12.56
C ASP A 192 -18.60 4.87 -13.53
N GLY A 193 -18.46 6.11 -13.97
CA GLY A 193 -19.38 6.79 -14.88
C GLY A 193 -19.43 6.16 -16.27
N ILE A 194 -18.31 5.61 -16.74
CA ILE A 194 -18.19 4.94 -18.04
C ILE A 194 -19.07 3.70 -18.06
N ASN A 195 -18.87 2.82 -17.08
CA ASN A 195 -19.60 1.55 -16.98
C ASN A 195 -20.93 1.69 -16.22
N LYS A 196 -21.25 2.89 -15.72
CA LYS A 196 -22.42 3.22 -14.92
C LYS A 196 -22.65 2.24 -13.77
N LYS A 197 -21.59 1.97 -13.01
CA LYS A 197 -21.63 1.01 -11.90
C LYS A 197 -20.92 1.57 -10.67
N LEU A 198 -21.43 1.19 -9.50
CA LEU A 198 -20.73 1.40 -8.26
C LEU A 198 -19.68 0.29 -8.09
N LEU A 199 -18.43 0.68 -7.86
CA LEU A 199 -17.35 -0.25 -7.53
C LEU A 199 -17.46 -0.68 -6.06
N PRO A 200 -16.81 -1.80 -5.68
CA PRO A 200 -16.79 -2.24 -4.30
C PRO A 200 -16.36 -1.13 -3.35
N THR A 201 -17.16 -0.88 -2.31
CA THR A 201 -16.84 0.11 -1.28
C THR A 201 -15.68 -0.40 -0.44
N ARG A 202 -14.71 0.48 -0.15
CA ARG A 202 -13.54 0.16 0.69
C ARG A 202 -13.68 0.82 2.04
N HIS A 203 -13.27 0.09 3.07
CA HIS A 203 -13.18 0.57 4.44
C HIS A 203 -11.71 0.83 4.77
N PHE A 204 -11.41 1.90 5.51
CA PHE A 204 -10.10 2.16 6.08
C PHE A 204 -10.23 2.89 7.42
N LEU A 205 -9.17 2.79 8.23
CA LEU A 205 -9.07 3.41 9.55
C LEU A 205 -7.98 4.49 9.51
N ILE A 206 -8.26 5.63 10.13
CA ILE A 206 -7.29 6.68 10.46
C ILE A 206 -7.13 6.68 11.98
N GLU A 207 -5.90 6.55 12.46
CA GLU A 207 -5.55 6.52 13.89
C GLU A 207 -5.22 7.90 14.47
#